data_AF-M3FXF5-F1
#
_entry.id   AF-M3FXF5-F1
#
_cell.length_a   1.000
_cell.length_b   1.000
_cell.length_c   1.000
_cell.angle_alpha   90.00
_cell.angle_beta   90.00
_cell.angle_gamma   90.00
#
_symmetry.space_group_name_H-M   'P 1'
#
loop_
_entity.id
_entity.type
_entity.pdbx_description
1 polymer ?
#
loop_
_entity_poly.entity_id
_entity_poly.type
_entity_poly.pdbx_seq_one_letter_code
_entity_poly.pdbx_strand_id
1 'polypeptide(L)'
;MVRKKFRSRKKQKLEIASEKLERAISLYPDFEEAIDSLAKIRIWQGDFQSAESLSRKLVSIYPQNPLYLYLKAFAEEKTQIVLPKIYLKTI
;
A
#
# COMPACT_ATOMS: atom_id res chain seq x y z
N MET A 1 -14.81 1.26 -26.45
CA MET A 1 -13.32 1.30 -26.38
C MET A 1 -12.74 2.35 -25.41
N VAL A 2 -13.54 2.92 -24.49
CA VAL A 2 -13.15 4.10 -23.69
C VAL A 2 -12.54 3.73 -22.32
N ARG A 3 -13.09 2.70 -21.64
CA ARG A 3 -12.64 2.26 -20.30
C ARG A 3 -11.16 1.79 -20.24
N LYS A 4 -10.63 1.21 -21.32
CA LYS A 4 -9.23 0.74 -21.40
C LYS A 4 -8.21 1.90 -21.45
N LYS A 5 -8.55 3.01 -22.15
CA LYS A 5 -7.67 4.17 -22.34
C LYS A 5 -7.55 5.03 -21.07
N PHE A 6 -8.63 5.18 -20.30
CA PHE A 6 -8.61 5.88 -19.02
C PHE A 6 -7.84 5.13 -17.93
N ARG A 7 -7.96 3.79 -17.88
CA ARG A 7 -7.22 2.94 -16.93
C ARG A 7 -5.70 3.08 -17.10
N SER A 8 -5.23 3.20 -18.34
CA SER A 8 -3.80 3.40 -18.66
C SER A 8 -3.27 4.75 -18.14
N ARG A 9 -3.97 5.86 -18.41
CA ARG A 9 -3.56 7.20 -17.93
C ARG A 9 -3.55 7.30 -16.40
N LYS A 10 -4.57 6.73 -15.74
CA LYS A 10 -4.62 6.72 -14.28
C LYS A 10 -3.47 5.91 -13.69
N LYS A 11 -3.17 4.72 -14.26
CA LYS A 11 -2.03 3.90 -13.84
C LYS A 11 -0.70 4.66 -13.97
N GLN A 12 -0.47 5.32 -15.11
CA GLN A 12 0.75 6.11 -15.32
C GLN A 12 0.89 7.25 -14.30
N LYS A 13 -0.18 7.98 -13.98
CA LYS A 13 -0.15 9.04 -12.97
C LYS A 13 0.17 8.50 -11.58
N LEU A 14 -0.35 7.34 -11.23
CA LEU A 14 -0.09 6.71 -9.94
C LEU A 14 1.35 6.19 -9.82
N GLU A 15 1.96 5.76 -10.92
CA GLU A 15 3.38 5.39 -10.95
C GLU A 15 4.27 6.61 -10.66
N ILE A 16 4.04 7.71 -11.39
CA ILE A 16 4.78 8.97 -11.16
C ILE A 16 4.57 9.46 -9.73
N ALA A 17 3.34 9.38 -9.21
CA ALA A 17 3.06 9.75 -7.82
C ALA A 17 3.85 8.86 -6.84
N SER A 18 3.91 7.54 -7.08
CA SER A 18 4.67 6.60 -6.25
C SER A 18 6.14 6.97 -6.20
N GLU A 19 6.77 7.24 -7.36
CA GLU A 19 8.18 7.66 -7.43
C GLU A 19 8.46 8.94 -6.61
N LYS A 20 7.55 9.92 -6.66
CA LYS A 20 7.69 11.17 -5.90
C LYS A 20 7.54 10.92 -4.40
N LEU A 21 6.62 10.06 -4.00
CA LEU A 21 6.36 9.71 -2.60
C LEU A 21 7.53 8.90 -2.02
N GLU A 22 8.08 7.94 -2.78
CA GLU A 22 9.26 7.18 -2.39
C GLU A 22 10.46 8.10 -2.18
N ARG A 23 10.67 9.07 -3.08
CA ARG A 23 11.70 10.09 -2.89
C ARG A 23 11.44 10.93 -1.65
N ALA A 24 10.19 11.33 -1.39
CA ALA A 24 9.84 12.08 -0.19
C ALA A 24 10.16 11.29 1.09
N ILE A 25 9.82 10.00 1.13
CA ILE A 25 10.13 9.09 2.25
C ILE A 25 11.64 8.90 2.39
N SER A 26 12.40 8.83 1.28
CA SER A 26 13.86 8.71 1.36
C SER A 26 14.53 9.94 1.99
N LEU A 27 13.93 11.13 1.82
CA LEU A 27 14.43 12.38 2.40
C LEU A 27 13.91 12.58 3.83
N TYR A 28 12.67 12.17 4.08
CA TYR A 28 11.97 12.31 5.35
C TYR A 28 11.30 10.98 5.69
N PRO A 29 12.03 10.07 6.38
CA PRO A 29 11.56 8.71 6.62
C PRO A 29 10.18 8.65 7.26
N ASP A 30 9.86 9.57 8.17
CA ASP A 30 8.63 9.55 8.96
C ASP A 30 7.58 10.55 8.45
N PHE A 31 7.67 10.94 7.17
CA PHE A 31 6.69 11.81 6.55
C PHE A 31 5.34 11.10 6.35
N GLU A 32 4.47 11.26 7.34
CA GLU A 32 3.17 10.59 7.47
C GLU A 32 2.35 10.61 6.18
N GLU A 33 2.14 11.79 5.60
CA GLU A 33 1.30 11.95 4.40
C GLU A 33 1.87 11.21 3.20
N ALA A 34 3.21 11.14 3.09
CA ALA A 34 3.84 10.41 2.00
C ALA A 34 3.69 8.89 2.17
N ILE A 35 3.86 8.39 3.40
CA ILE A 35 3.70 6.97 3.73
C ILE A 35 2.24 6.53 3.52
N ASP A 36 1.27 7.31 4.03
CA ASP A 36 -0.17 7.04 3.88
C ASP A 36 -0.60 7.06 2.40
N SER A 37 -0.19 8.10 1.66
CA SER A 37 -0.49 8.20 0.23
C SER A 37 0.10 7.03 -0.55
N LEU A 38 1.36 6.66 -0.29
CA LEU A 38 2.01 5.55 -0.98
C LEU A 38 1.34 4.22 -0.65
N ALA A 39 0.99 3.97 0.62
CA ALA A 39 0.30 2.75 1.05
C ALA A 39 -1.05 2.58 0.32
N LYS A 40 -1.84 3.66 0.20
CA LYS A 40 -3.11 3.66 -0.55
C LYS A 40 -2.91 3.39 -2.04
N ILE A 41 -1.85 3.92 -2.64
CA ILE A 41 -1.50 3.64 -4.04
C ILE A 41 -1.11 2.17 -4.22
N ARG A 42 -0.29 1.61 -3.32
CA ARG A 42 0.11 0.19 -3.34
C ARG A 42 -1.10 -0.74 -3.20
N ILE A 43 -2.06 -0.42 -2.33
CA ILE A 43 -3.37 -1.11 -2.27
C ILE A 43 -4.10 -1.05 -3.61
N TRP A 44 -4.20 0.13 -4.23
CA TRP A 44 -4.87 0.27 -5.53
C TRP A 44 -4.19 -0.55 -6.64
N GLN A 45 -2.87 -0.68 -6.58
CA GLN A 45 -2.07 -1.48 -7.50
C GLN A 45 -2.15 -2.99 -7.22
N GLY A 46 -2.66 -3.39 -6.05
CA GLY A 46 -2.70 -4.77 -5.58
C GLY A 46 -1.39 -5.25 -4.94
N ASP A 47 -0.44 -4.34 -4.70
CA ASP A 47 0.80 -4.61 -3.97
C ASP A 47 0.54 -4.51 -2.46
N PHE A 48 -0.11 -5.53 -1.93
CA PHE A 48 -0.50 -5.56 -0.52
C PHE A 48 0.69 -5.74 0.43
N GLN A 49 1.79 -6.33 -0.03
CA GLN A 49 3.02 -6.50 0.76
C GLN A 49 3.68 -5.16 1.06
N SER A 50 3.86 -4.31 0.04
CA SER A 50 4.38 -2.95 0.26
C SER A 50 3.42 -2.11 1.11
N ALA A 51 2.11 -2.25 0.90
CA ALA A 51 1.11 -1.55 1.71
C ALA A 51 1.14 -1.98 3.19
N GLU A 52 1.36 -3.26 3.47
CA GLU A 52 1.51 -3.77 4.84
C GLU A 52 2.74 -3.16 5.53
N SER A 53 3.88 -3.12 4.83
CA SER A 53 5.11 -2.51 5.37
C SER A 53 4.91 -1.03 5.73
N LEU A 54 4.31 -0.25 4.82
CA LEU A 54 4.06 1.18 5.01
C LEU A 54 3.04 1.44 6.12
N SER A 55 1.94 0.68 6.15
CA SER A 55 0.91 0.83 7.20
C SER A 55 1.40 0.41 8.59
N ARG A 56 2.27 -0.60 8.68
CA ARG A 56 2.96 -0.95 9.94
C ARG A 56 3.78 0.21 10.46
N LYS A 57 4.47 0.94 9.58
CA LYS A 57 5.20 2.16 9.96
C LYS A 57 4.26 3.24 10.51
N LEU A 58 3.14 3.51 9.84
CA LEU A 58 2.15 4.48 10.33
C LEU A 58 1.59 4.13 11.71
N VAL A 59 1.26 2.85 11.94
CA VAL A 59 0.78 2.38 13.26
C VAL A 59 1.89 2.46 14.33
N SER A 60 3.16 2.30 13.97
CA SER A 60 4.26 2.47 14.93
C SER A 60 4.41 3.91 15.42
N ILE A 61 4.11 4.90 14.57
CA ILE A 61 4.19 6.33 14.90
C ILE A 61 2.88 6.79 15.57
N TYR A 62 1.74 6.30 15.09
CA TYR A 62 0.40 6.70 15.53
C TYR A 62 -0.46 5.48 15.90
N PRO A 63 -0.16 4.81 17.03
CA PRO A 63 -0.77 3.51 17.38
C PRO A 63 -2.27 3.57 17.65
N GLN A 64 -2.81 4.75 17.94
CA GLN A 64 -4.24 4.95 18.23
C GLN A 64 -5.02 5.57 17.07
N ASN A 65 -4.37 5.81 15.92
CA ASN A 65 -5.06 6.37 14.76
C ASN A 65 -5.92 5.27 14.10
N PRO A 66 -7.27 5.38 14.12
CA PRO A 66 -8.14 4.34 13.60
C PRO A 66 -7.98 4.13 12.09
N LEU A 67 -7.59 5.15 11.33
CA LEU A 67 -7.36 5.04 9.89
C LEU A 67 -6.15 4.15 9.58
N TYR A 68 -5.08 4.25 10.38
CA TYR A 68 -3.87 3.45 10.15
C TYR A 68 -3.99 2.03 10.67
N LEU A 69 -4.75 1.83 11.75
CA LEU A 69 -5.16 0.49 12.19
C LEU A 69 -6.00 -0.20 11.11
N TYR A 70 -6.96 0.51 10.51
CA TYR A 70 -7.76 -0.01 9.39
C TYR A 70 -6.89 -0.32 8.17
N LEU A 71 -6.01 0.60 7.77
CA LEU A 71 -5.14 0.44 6.61
C LEU A 71 -4.23 -0.79 6.76
N LYS A 72 -3.66 -0.99 7.95
CA LYS A 72 -2.85 -2.16 8.29
C LYS A 72 -3.68 -3.44 8.23
N ALA A 73 -4.83 -3.48 8.90
CA ALA A 73 -5.69 -4.66 8.92
C ALA A 73 -6.13 -5.07 7.50
N PHE A 74 -6.50 -4.09 6.67
CA PHE A 74 -6.87 -4.33 5.27
C PHE A 74 -5.69 -4.89 4.46
N ALA A 75 -4.50 -4.30 4.59
CA ALA A 75 -3.31 -4.76 3.88
C ALA A 75 -2.87 -6.17 4.33
N GLU A 76 -2.93 -6.47 5.62
CA GLU A 76 -2.62 -7.79 6.19
C GLU A 76 -3.60 -8.86 5.70
N GLU A 77 -4.91 -8.59 5.74
CA GLU A 77 -5.95 -9.50 5.24
C GLU A 77 -5.70 -9.84 3.76
N LYS A 78 -5.45 -8.83 2.92
CA LYS A 78 -5.23 -9.04 1.48
C LYS A 78 -3.90 -9.72 1.18
N THR A 79 -2.85 -9.45 1.94
CA THR A 79 -1.57 -10.16 1.81
C THR A 79 -1.75 -11.65 2.14
N GLN A 80 -2.48 -11.96 3.21
CA GLN A 80 -2.78 -13.34 3.61
C GLN A 80 -3.73 -14.06 2.65
N ILE A 81 -4.63 -13.35 1.93
CA ILE A 81 -5.50 -13.88 0.86
C ILE A 81 -4.73 -14.15 -0.45
N VAL A 82 -3.57 -13.52 -0.66
CA VAL A 82 -2.67 -13.84 -1.79
C VAL A 82 -1.75 -15.03 -1.48
N LEU A 83 -1.43 -15.28 -0.20
CA LEU A 83 -0.63 -16.42 0.26
C LEU A 83 -1.35 -17.76 0.58
N PRO A 84 -2.68 -17.93 0.60
CA PRO A 84 -3.31 -19.14 1.11
C PRO A 84 -3.47 -20.12 -0.04
N LYS A 85 -2.42 -20.91 -0.27
CA LYS A 85 -2.51 -22.26 -0.85
C LYS A 85 -1.20 -23.04 -0.80
N ILE A 86 -0.06 -22.41 -0.49
CA ILE A 86 1.23 -23.13 -0.45
C ILE A 86 1.45 -23.84 0.89
N TYR A 87 0.95 -23.29 2.01
CA TYR A 87 1.23 -23.85 3.35
C TYR A 87 0.19 -24.83 3.90
N LEU A 88 -0.96 -25.03 3.23
CA LEU A 88 -1.98 -25.99 3.66
C LEU A 88 -1.95 -27.32 2.91
N LYS A 89 -0.86 -27.63 2.17
CA LYS A 89 -0.73 -28.87 1.39
C LYS A 89 0.31 -29.87 1.92
N THR A 90 0.79 -29.67 3.14
CA THR A 90 1.83 -30.54 3.74
C THR A 90 1.47 -30.93 5.18
N ILE A 91 0.32 -31.58 5.36
CA ILE A 91 0.07 -32.54 6.44
C ILE A 91 -0.84 -33.62 5.85
#